data_AF-A0A4Q6BR47-F1
#
_entry.id   AF-A0A4Q6BR47-F1
#
_cell.length_a   1.000
_cell.length_b   1.000
_cell.length_c   1.000
_cell.angle_alpha   90.00
_cell.angle_beta   90.00
_cell.angle_gamma   90.00
#
_symmetry.space_group_name_H-M   'P 1'
#
loop_
_entity.id
_entity.type
_entity.pdbx_description
1 polymer ?
#
loop_
_entity_poly.entity_id
_entity_poly.type
_entity_poly.pdbx_seq_one_letter_code
_entity_poly.pdbx_strand_id
1 'polypeptide(L)'
;MESTKQAVVLERAATANVVRHFEEIYRRRLFAVLGYSSMFLFAVEELGYDRASAQRRVNAMELSMAVPEVLTFIDEKSICLQTAADIQTFLNKERGARRAYSAEAKASLVRDCLNLPTREVQRRLAAL
;
A
#
# COMPACT_ATOMS: atom_id res chain seq x y z
N MET A 1 -22.11 14.43 14.47
CA MET A 1 -21.10 13.39 14.78
C MET A 1 -21.32 12.11 13.99
N GLU A 2 -22.55 11.59 13.91
CA GLU A 2 -22.81 10.32 13.20
C GLU A 2 -22.52 10.39 11.70
N SER A 3 -22.98 11.46 11.02
CA SER A 3 -22.66 11.71 9.60
C SER A 3 -21.16 11.79 9.32
N THR A 4 -20.39 12.43 10.22
CA THR A 4 -18.93 12.53 10.11
C THR A 4 -18.26 11.16 10.22
N LYS A 5 -18.70 10.31 11.15
CA LYS A 5 -18.18 8.93 11.29
C LYS A 5 -18.45 8.11 10.05
N GLN A 6 -19.65 8.23 9.48
CA GLN A 6 -20.02 7.55 8.25
C GLN A 6 -19.15 8.01 7.06
N ALA A 7 -18.90 9.32 6.94
CA ALA A 7 -18.01 9.87 5.92
C ALA A 7 -16.59 9.30 6.01
N VAL A 8 -16.04 9.16 7.23
CA VAL A 8 -14.71 8.56 7.45
C VAL A 8 -14.68 7.08 7.04
N VAL A 9 -15.77 6.33 7.26
CA VAL A 9 -15.87 4.93 6.80
C VAL A 9 -15.85 4.86 5.27
N LEU A 10 -16.62 5.74 4.61
CA LEU A 10 -16.66 5.80 3.14
C LEU A 10 -15.31 6.22 2.55
N GLU A 11 -14.63 7.20 3.14
CA GLU A 11 -13.30 7.64 2.72
C GLU A 11 -12.27 6.50 2.76
N ARG A 12 -12.29 5.70 3.84
CA ARG A 12 -11.41 4.55 3.97
C ARG A 12 -11.71 3.47 2.94
N ALA A 13 -12.99 3.15 2.72
CA ALA A 13 -13.41 2.19 1.71
C ALA A 13 -13.02 2.65 0.29
N ALA A 14 -13.22 3.93 -0.01
CA ALA A 14 -12.79 4.52 -1.28
C ALA A 14 -11.27 4.41 -1.46
N THR A 15 -10.50 4.64 -0.38
CA THR A 15 -9.04 4.48 -0.40
C THR A 15 -8.62 3.04 -0.71
N ALA A 16 -9.27 2.04 -0.11
CA ALA A 16 -9.01 0.63 -0.41
C ALA A 16 -9.35 0.28 -1.87
N ASN A 17 -10.46 0.81 -2.41
CA ASN A 17 -10.86 0.62 -3.80
C ASN A 17 -9.82 1.20 -4.77
N VAL A 18 -9.23 2.35 -4.46
CA VAL A 18 -8.14 2.93 -5.27
C VAL A 18 -6.96 1.95 -5.38
N VAL A 19 -6.55 1.30 -4.28
CA VAL A 19 -5.44 0.32 -4.32
C VAL A 19 -5.78 -0.88 -5.22
N ARG A 20 -7.02 -1.39 -5.17
CA ARG A 20 -7.47 -2.46 -6.07
C ARG A 20 -7.45 -2.05 -7.54
N HIS A 21 -7.91 -0.83 -7.84
CA HIS A 21 -7.85 -0.30 -9.19
C HIS A 21 -6.40 -0.10 -9.65
N PHE A 22 -5.53 0.36 -8.78
CA PHE A 22 -4.10 0.48 -9.05
C PHE A 22 -3.50 -0.88 -9.43
N GLU A 23 -3.84 -1.93 -8.68
CA GLU A 23 -3.39 -3.29 -8.97
C GLU A 23 -3.85 -3.77 -10.35
N GLU A 24 -5.11 -3.53 -10.72
CA GLU A 24 -5.63 -3.91 -12.03
C GLU A 24 -4.98 -3.12 -13.17
N ILE A 25 -4.84 -1.80 -12.99
CA ILE A 25 -4.15 -0.90 -13.92
C ILE A 25 -2.71 -1.38 -14.13
N TYR A 26 -2.03 -1.77 -13.05
CA TYR A 26 -0.66 -2.22 -13.08
C TYR A 26 -0.52 -3.58 -13.78
N ARG A 27 -1.35 -4.57 -13.40
CA ARG A 27 -1.34 -5.92 -14.01
C ARG A 27 -1.61 -5.86 -15.52
N ARG A 28 -2.56 -5.03 -15.95
CA ARG A 28 -2.88 -4.82 -17.37
C ARG A 28 -1.95 -3.83 -18.08
N ARG A 29 -1.01 -3.21 -17.33
CA ARG A 29 -0.10 -2.15 -17.81
C ARG A 29 -0.82 -0.99 -18.50
N LEU A 30 -2.03 -0.64 -18.06
CA LEU A 30 -2.84 0.43 -18.66
C LEU A 30 -2.15 1.79 -18.56
N PHE A 31 -1.41 2.03 -17.47
CA PHE A 31 -0.58 3.24 -17.33
C PHE A 31 0.43 3.38 -18.48
N ALA A 32 1.03 2.28 -18.94
CA ALA A 32 1.99 2.28 -20.03
C ALA A 32 1.31 2.46 -21.40
N VAL A 33 0.13 1.88 -21.59
CA VAL A 33 -0.69 2.09 -22.80
C VAL A 33 -1.06 3.57 -22.97
N LEU A 34 -1.29 4.27 -21.86
CA LEU A 34 -1.56 5.71 -21.83
C LEU A 34 -0.28 6.58 -21.93
N GLY A 35 0.90 5.98 -22.07
CA GLY A 35 2.16 6.70 -22.28
C GLY A 35 2.95 7.05 -21.01
N TYR A 36 2.50 6.63 -19.83
CA TYR A 36 3.21 6.89 -18.57
C TYR A 36 4.34 5.86 -18.34
N SER A 37 5.52 6.34 -17.97
CA SER A 37 6.69 5.47 -17.75
C SER A 37 6.64 4.68 -16.44
N SER A 38 5.73 5.02 -15.52
CA SER A 38 5.53 4.30 -14.27
C SER A 38 4.13 4.53 -13.71
N MET A 39 3.69 3.62 -12.83
CA MET A 39 2.45 3.78 -12.07
C MET A 39 2.46 5.05 -11.19
N PHE A 40 3.64 5.43 -10.70
CA PHE A 40 3.81 6.66 -9.92
C PHE A 40 3.51 7.91 -10.76
N LEU A 41 4.10 8.02 -11.96
CA LEU A 41 3.82 9.17 -12.82
C LEU A 41 2.36 9.20 -13.26
N PHE A 42 1.78 8.06 -13.61
CA PHE A 42 0.34 7.96 -13.88
C PHE A 42 -0.49 8.48 -12.69
N ALA A 43 -0.18 8.09 -11.46
CA ALA A 43 -0.90 8.54 -10.28
C ALA A 43 -0.76 10.07 -10.03
N VAL A 44 0.40 10.65 -10.34
CA VAL A 44 0.65 12.09 -10.16
C VAL A 44 0.04 12.92 -11.29
N GLU A 45 0.29 12.55 -12.54
CA GLU A 45 -0.01 13.35 -13.72
C GLU A 45 -1.45 13.13 -14.23
N GLU A 46 -1.94 11.88 -14.28
CA GLU A 46 -3.31 11.58 -14.72
C GLU A 46 -4.31 11.73 -13.58
N LEU A 47 -4.00 11.17 -12.40
CA LEU A 47 -4.95 11.11 -11.28
C LEU A 47 -4.83 12.30 -10.32
N GLY A 48 -3.85 13.19 -10.52
CA GLY A 48 -3.70 14.42 -9.76
C GLY A 48 -3.26 14.23 -8.31
N TYR A 49 -2.70 13.08 -7.92
CA TYR A 49 -2.17 12.90 -6.57
C TYR A 49 -0.90 13.73 -6.37
N ASP A 50 -0.74 14.30 -5.16
CA ASP A 50 0.57 14.75 -4.73
C ASP A 50 1.54 13.56 -4.64
N ARG A 51 2.85 13.85 -4.73
CA ARG A 51 3.89 12.82 -4.76
C ARG A 51 3.84 11.87 -3.56
N ALA A 52 3.57 12.36 -2.35
CA ALA A 52 3.53 11.51 -1.17
C ALA A 52 2.28 10.60 -1.19
N SER A 53 1.13 11.14 -1.57
CA SER A 53 -0.11 10.38 -1.74
C SER A 53 -0.03 9.33 -2.86
N ALA A 54 0.63 9.65 -3.96
CA ALA A 54 0.89 8.74 -5.07
C ALA A 54 1.80 7.59 -4.62
N GLN A 55 2.95 7.90 -4.03
CA GLN A 55 3.90 6.88 -3.58
C GLN A 55 3.28 5.93 -2.55
N ARG A 56 2.48 6.45 -1.62
CA ARG A 56 1.81 5.62 -0.62
C ARG A 56 0.88 4.58 -1.26
N ARG A 57 0.12 4.97 -2.29
CA ARG A 57 -0.78 4.07 -3.03
C ARG A 57 -0.03 3.07 -3.88
N VAL A 58 1.02 3.51 -4.57
CA VAL A 58 1.90 2.63 -5.35
C VAL A 58 2.54 1.58 -4.43
N ASN A 59 3.06 1.99 -3.28
CA ASN A 59 3.65 1.07 -2.32
C ASN A 59 2.63 0.07 -1.75
N ALA A 60 1.43 0.52 -1.40
CA ALA A 60 0.38 -0.37 -0.94
C ALA A 60 -0.06 -1.38 -2.02
N MET A 61 -0.14 -0.94 -3.28
CA MET A 61 -0.40 -1.81 -4.44
C MET A 61 0.73 -2.83 -4.64
N GLU A 62 2.00 -2.42 -4.59
CA GLU A 62 3.12 -3.35 -4.71
C GLU A 62 3.10 -4.40 -3.60
N LEU A 63 2.74 -4.00 -2.37
CA LEU A 63 2.59 -4.93 -1.25
C LEU A 63 1.43 -5.90 -1.49
N SER A 64 0.27 -5.43 -1.97
CA SER A 64 -0.88 -6.31 -2.25
C SER A 64 -0.58 -7.32 -3.36
N MET A 65 0.19 -6.92 -4.37
CA MET A 65 0.63 -7.86 -5.40
C MET A 65 1.60 -8.93 -4.86
N ALA A 66 2.41 -8.60 -3.84
CA ALA A 66 3.34 -9.54 -3.23
C ALA A 66 2.71 -10.40 -2.13
N VAL A 67 1.69 -9.87 -1.44
CA VAL A 67 0.94 -10.51 -0.36
C VAL A 67 -0.55 -10.20 -0.59
N PRO A 68 -1.28 -11.04 -1.36
CA PRO A 68 -2.66 -10.78 -1.78
C PRO A 68 -3.65 -10.50 -0.63
N GLU A 69 -3.40 -11.07 0.56
CA GLU A 69 -4.24 -10.90 1.74
C GLU A 69 -4.26 -9.45 2.28
N VAL A 70 -3.32 -8.61 1.87
CA VAL A 70 -3.23 -7.19 2.28
C VAL A 70 -4.52 -6.43 1.98
N LEU A 71 -5.19 -6.69 0.84
CA LEU A 71 -6.45 -6.02 0.52
C LEU A 71 -7.56 -6.40 1.51
N THR A 72 -7.65 -7.69 1.86
CA THR A 72 -8.58 -8.19 2.88
C THR A 72 -8.28 -7.53 4.23
N PHE A 73 -7.02 -7.43 4.62
CA PHE A 73 -6.63 -6.77 5.87
C PHE A 73 -6.94 -5.27 5.91
N ILE A 74 -6.89 -4.59 4.75
CA ILE A 74 -7.34 -3.19 4.64
C ILE A 74 -8.86 -3.10 4.82
N ASP A 75 -9.64 -4.01 4.23
CA ASP A 75 -11.10 -4.05 4.36
C ASP A 75 -11.55 -4.33 5.79
N GLU A 76 -10.90 -5.29 6.43
CA GLU A 76 -11.11 -5.66 7.84
C GLU A 76 -10.59 -4.61 8.82
N LYS A 77 -9.87 -3.59 8.31
CA LYS A 77 -9.23 -2.51 9.10
C LYS A 77 -8.17 -3.02 10.06
N SER A 78 -7.61 -4.20 9.80
CA SER A 78 -6.49 -4.75 10.56
C SER A 78 -5.15 -4.10 10.14
N ILE A 79 -5.07 -3.50 8.95
CA ILE A 79 -3.99 -2.55 8.58
C ILE A 79 -4.57 -1.34 7.84
N CYS A 80 -3.87 -0.21 7.88
CA CYS A 80 -4.23 0.98 7.11
C CYS A 80 -3.29 1.19 5.91
N LEU A 81 -3.67 2.09 4.98
CA LEU A 81 -2.87 2.42 3.80
C LEU A 81 -1.43 2.83 4.16
N GLN A 82 -1.24 3.61 5.23
CA GLN A 82 0.09 4.03 5.65
C GLN A 82 0.93 2.84 6.12
N THR A 83 0.37 1.94 6.93
CA THR A 83 1.05 0.72 7.38
C THR A 83 1.50 -0.14 6.20
N ALA A 84 0.62 -0.37 5.21
CA ALA A 84 0.99 -1.10 3.99
C ALA A 84 2.14 -0.42 3.23
N ALA A 85 2.08 0.91 3.09
CA ALA A 85 3.12 1.67 2.42
C ALA A 85 4.47 1.64 3.16
N ASP A 86 4.45 1.69 4.50
CA ASP A 86 5.65 1.64 5.35
C ASP A 86 6.33 0.27 5.25
N ILE A 87 5.54 -0.82 5.30
CA ILE A 87 6.06 -2.18 5.10
C ILE A 87 6.73 -2.32 3.74
N GLN A 88 6.08 -1.87 2.66
CA GLN A 88 6.68 -1.94 1.32
C GLN A 88 7.94 -1.07 1.21
N THR A 89 7.96 0.11 1.84
CA THR A 89 9.14 0.99 1.87
C THR A 89 10.32 0.28 2.55
N PHE A 90 10.07 -0.39 3.68
CA PHE A 90 11.05 -1.22 4.36
C PHE A 90 11.54 -2.36 3.45
N LEU A 91 10.65 -3.10 2.80
CA LEU A 91 11.01 -4.19 1.89
C LEU A 91 11.83 -3.72 0.68
N ASN A 92 11.54 -2.52 0.17
CA ASN A 92 12.33 -1.89 -0.90
C ASN A 92 13.75 -1.56 -0.42
N LYS A 93 13.90 -1.04 0.80
CA LYS A 93 15.20 -0.78 1.43
C LYS A 93 16.01 -2.07 1.62
N GLU A 94 15.39 -3.11 2.18
CA GLU A 94 16.07 -4.40 2.42
C GLU A 94 16.49 -5.07 1.11
N ARG A 95 15.65 -5.01 0.06
CA ARG A 95 16.03 -5.46 -1.28
C ARG A 95 17.25 -4.71 -1.82
N GLY A 96 17.30 -3.39 -1.66
CA GLY A 96 18.46 -2.57 -2.03
C GLY A 96 19.74 -2.94 -1.26
N ALA A 97 19.59 -3.34 0.00
CA ALA A 97 20.66 -3.82 0.87
C ALA A 97 21.04 -5.31 0.65
N ARG A 98 20.56 -5.93 -0.45
CA ARG A 98 20.76 -7.36 -0.78
C ARG A 98 20.21 -8.33 0.26
N ARG A 99 19.19 -7.92 1.02
CA ARG A 99 18.46 -8.71 2.03
C ARG A 99 17.01 -8.91 1.60
N ALA A 100 16.80 -9.42 0.38
CA ALA A 100 15.45 -9.61 -0.14
C ALA A 100 14.67 -10.64 0.69
N TYR A 101 13.45 -10.28 1.10
CA TYR A 101 12.55 -11.17 1.82
C TYR A 101 11.88 -12.17 0.85
N SER A 102 11.73 -13.42 1.26
CA SER A 102 10.92 -14.42 0.54
C SER A 102 9.43 -14.05 0.58
N ALA A 103 8.60 -14.74 -0.22
CA ALA A 103 7.15 -14.52 -0.19
C ALA A 103 6.56 -14.81 1.20
N GLU A 104 7.02 -15.89 1.84
CA GLU A 104 6.60 -16.30 3.18
C GLU A 104 7.06 -15.29 4.23
N ALA A 105 8.28 -14.78 4.13
CA ALA A 105 8.81 -13.77 5.04
C ALA A 105 8.04 -12.44 4.92
N LYS A 106 7.65 -12.03 3.70
CA LYS A 106 6.78 -10.85 3.50
C LYS A 106 5.41 -11.05 4.13
N ALA A 107 4.79 -12.21 3.90
CA ALA A 107 3.49 -12.53 4.49
C ALA A 107 3.55 -12.56 6.03
N SER A 108 4.62 -13.13 6.60
CA SER A 108 4.86 -13.10 8.06
C SER A 108 4.98 -11.67 8.57
N LEU A 109 5.80 -10.84 7.93
CA LEU A 109 5.98 -9.44 8.32
C LEU A 109 4.66 -8.66 8.31
N VAL A 110 3.80 -8.89 7.31
CA VAL A 110 2.46 -8.28 7.25
C VAL A 110 1.61 -8.75 8.43
N ARG A 111 1.59 -10.06 8.73
CA ARG A 111 0.84 -10.64 9.85
C ARG A 111 1.30 -10.08 11.20
N ASP A 112 2.61 -9.89 11.36
CA ASP A 112 3.20 -9.30 12.56
C ASP A 112 2.83 -7.82 12.76
N CYS A 113 2.32 -7.14 11.72
CA CYS A 113 1.89 -5.75 11.78
C CYS A 113 0.37 -5.56 11.96
N LEU A 114 -0.41 -6.64 11.97
CA LEU A 114 -1.87 -6.56 12.07
C LEU A 114 -2.30 -5.94 13.40
N ASN A 115 -3.32 -5.07 13.34
CA ASN A 115 -3.95 -4.36 14.46
C ASN A 115 -2.99 -3.47 15.27
N LEU A 116 -1.77 -3.24 14.79
CA LEU A 116 -0.81 -2.36 15.45
C LEU A 116 -1.04 -0.90 15.03
N PRO A 117 -0.90 0.06 15.95
CA PRO A 117 -0.83 1.47 15.59
C PRO A 117 0.34 1.72 14.62
N THR A 118 0.17 2.62 13.65
CA THR A 118 1.20 2.92 12.64
C THR A 118 2.56 3.26 13.26
N ARG A 119 2.59 4.00 14.38
CA ARG A 119 3.84 4.32 15.09
C ARG A 119 4.55 3.07 15.62
N GLU A 120 3.80 2.07 16.07
CA GLU A 120 4.37 0.82 16.57
C GLU A 120 4.92 -0.02 15.42
N VAL A 121 4.22 -0.07 14.29
CA VAL A 121 4.74 -0.67 13.05
C VAL A 121 6.05 -0.03 12.64
N GLN A 122 6.11 1.30 12.57
CA GLN A 122 7.33 2.02 12.17
C GLN A 122 8.51 1.74 13.10
N ARG A 123 8.26 1.66 14.42
CA ARG A 123 9.30 1.28 15.40
C ARG A 123 9.78 -0.15 15.19
N ARG A 124 8.87 -1.08 14.94
CA ARG A 124 9.20 -2.48 14.68
C ARG A 124 10.04 -2.61 13.41
N LEU A 125 9.62 -1.99 12.31
CA LEU A 125 10.37 -1.99 11.05
C LEU A 125 11.76 -1.38 11.19
N ALA A 126 11.94 -0.36 12.04
CA ALA A 126 13.25 0.25 12.29
C ALA A 126 14.18 -0.61 13.15
N ALA A 127 13.66 -1.62 13.84
CA ALA A 127 14.43 -2.52 14.70
C ALA A 127 14.87 -3.83 14.00
N LEU A 128 14.39 -4.06 12.76
CA LEU A 128 14.79 -5.17 11.88
C LEU A 128 16.01 -4.76 11.03
#